data_AF-A0A512IFE3-F1
#
_entry.id   AF-A0A512IFE3-F1
#
_cell.length_a   1.000
_cell.length_b   1.000
_cell.length_c   1.000
_cell.angle_alpha   90.00
_cell.angle_beta   90.00
_cell.angle_gamma   90.00
#
_symmetry.space_group_name_H-M   'P 1'
#
loop_
_entity.id
_entity.type
_entity.pdbx_description
1 polymer ?
#
loop_
_entity_poly.entity_id
_entity_poly.type
_entity_poly.pdbx_seq_one_letter_code
_entity_poly.pdbx_strand_id
1 'polypeptide(L)'
;MPDQPIEKNLPADAVVLSVPGLRESPVLGGGCCAVTAEDAIHDELVSWPAIVSATVDPQAQTATVILDPDMEDRLTDAVEVVRDLGFPAVEVLRRA
;
A
#
# COMPACT_ATOMS: atom_id res chain seq x y z
N MET A 1 9.36 11.77 -24.68
CA MET A 1 9.31 10.35 -24.26
C MET A 1 7.86 10.05 -23.96
N PRO A 2 7.24 8.99 -24.49
CA PRO A 2 5.82 8.75 -24.21
C PRO A 2 5.68 8.18 -22.80
N ASP A 3 4.93 8.89 -21.95
CA ASP A 3 4.34 8.40 -20.71
C ASP A 3 3.59 7.08 -20.98
N GLN A 4 4.21 5.95 -20.67
CA GLN A 4 3.50 4.68 -20.71
C GLN A 4 2.57 4.61 -19.50
N PRO A 5 1.26 4.35 -19.69
CA PRO A 5 0.32 4.20 -18.59
C PRO A 5 0.75 3.04 -17.72
N ILE A 6 0.79 3.29 -16.41
CA ILE A 6 1.29 2.44 -15.33
C ILE A 6 0.48 1.12 -15.21
N GLU A 7 -0.61 0.99 -15.97
CA GLU A 7 -1.60 -0.07 -15.85
C GLU A 7 -1.30 -1.36 -16.65
N LYS A 8 -0.18 -1.46 -17.39
CA LYS A 8 0.01 -2.59 -18.36
C LYS A 8 1.12 -3.60 -18.09
N ASN A 9 1.83 -3.54 -16.96
CA ASN A 9 2.77 -4.59 -16.54
C ASN A 9 2.86 -4.65 -15.02
N LEU A 10 1.73 -4.92 -14.36
CA LEU A 10 1.79 -5.39 -12.98
C LEU A 10 2.46 -6.77 -13.01
N PRO A 11 3.53 -7.00 -12.21
CA PRO A 11 4.12 -8.33 -12.09
C PRO A 11 3.05 -9.32 -11.60
N ALA A 12 3.23 -10.61 -11.91
CA ALA A 12 2.27 -11.66 -11.50
C ALA A 12 2.05 -11.68 -9.97
N ASP A 13 3.06 -11.25 -9.21
CA ASP A 13 3.03 -11.21 -7.75
C ASP A 13 2.49 -9.87 -7.20
N ALA A 14 1.89 -9.05 -8.05
CA ALA A 14 1.32 -7.77 -7.64
C ALA A 14 -0.08 -7.94 -7.03
N VAL A 15 -0.29 -7.27 -5.90
CA VAL A 15 -1.57 -7.21 -5.21
C VAL A 15 -1.97 -5.75 -5.03
N VAL A 16 -3.22 -5.46 -5.40
CA VAL A 16 -3.80 -4.14 -5.18
C VAL A 16 -4.66 -4.18 -3.93
N LEU A 17 -4.34 -3.31 -2.99
CA LEU A 17 -5.08 -3.02 -1.77
C LEU A 17 -5.94 -1.77 -1.98
N SER A 18 -7.20 -1.84 -1.58
CA SER A 18 -8.05 -0.66 -1.41
C SER A 18 -7.74 -0.03 -0.05
N VAL A 19 -7.47 1.26 0.01
CA VAL A 19 -7.17 2.01 1.24
C VAL A 19 -8.17 3.17 1.41
N PRO A 20 -9.43 2.90 1.76
CA PRO A 20 -10.42 3.95 1.97
C PRO A 20 -9.99 4.89 3.11
N GLY A 21 -10.16 6.19 2.93
CA GLY A 21 -9.77 7.21 3.92
C GLY A 21 -8.41 7.86 3.65
N LEU A 22 -7.60 7.31 2.73
CA LEU A 22 -6.26 7.82 2.41
C LEU A 22 -6.27 9.26 1.86
N ARG A 23 -7.26 9.58 1.02
CA ARG A 23 -7.42 10.91 0.44
C ARG A 23 -7.90 11.94 1.45
N GLU A 24 -8.72 11.50 2.39
CA GLU A 24 -9.38 12.29 3.41
C GLU A 24 -8.43 12.59 4.59
N SER A 25 -7.48 11.68 4.83
CA SER A 25 -6.45 11.79 5.86
C SER A 25 -5.05 11.75 5.25
N PRO A 26 -4.64 12.77 4.47
CA PRO A 26 -3.36 12.75 3.76
C PRO A 26 -2.13 12.88 4.67
N VAL A 27 -2.34 13.21 5.95
CA VAL A 27 -1.29 13.40 6.96
C VAL A 27 -1.64 12.59 8.20
N LEU A 28 -0.68 11.82 8.70
CA LEU A 28 -0.77 11.11 9.97
C LEU A 28 0.06 11.81 11.04
N GLY A 29 -0.42 11.77 12.28
CA GLY A 29 0.23 12.42 13.43
C GLY A 29 -0.04 13.93 13.51
N GLY A 30 0.86 14.65 14.19
CA GLY A 30 0.71 16.09 14.39
C GLY A 30 1.99 16.78 14.87
N GLY A 31 2.03 18.09 14.71
CA GLY A 31 3.18 18.91 15.13
C GLY A 31 4.44 18.62 14.32
N CYS A 32 5.56 18.36 15.00
CA CYS A 32 6.87 18.14 14.37
C CYS A 32 7.04 16.73 13.77
N CYS A 33 6.11 15.82 14.02
CA CYS A 33 6.17 14.41 13.57
C CYS A 33 5.07 14.08 12.55
N ALA A 34 4.50 15.09 11.90
CA ALA A 34 3.54 14.87 10.82
C ALA A 34 4.25 14.21 9.63
N VAL A 35 3.74 13.06 9.21
CA VAL A 35 4.19 12.33 8.01
C VAL A 35 3.03 12.22 7.04
N THR A 36 3.32 12.10 5.75
CA THR A 36 2.23 11.86 4.80
C THR A 36 1.69 10.45 5.02
N ALA A 37 0.38 10.26 4.85
CA ALA A 37 -0.20 8.93 4.93
C ALA A 37 0.33 8.01 3.83
N GLU A 38 0.69 8.57 2.68
CA GLU A 38 1.36 7.87 1.60
C GLU A 38 2.69 7.26 2.07
N ASP A 39 3.58 8.09 2.61
CA ASP A 39 4.90 7.67 3.10
C ASP A 39 4.74 6.67 4.25
N ALA A 40 3.82 6.92 5.20
CA ALA A 40 3.63 6.04 6.34
C ALA A 40 3.14 4.64 5.94
N ILE A 41 2.18 4.56 5.01
CA ILE A 41 1.70 3.27 4.49
C ILE A 41 2.80 2.60 3.69
N HIS A 42 3.49 3.34 2.82
CA HIS A 42 4.59 2.80 2.03
C HIS A 42 5.68 2.20 2.94
N ASP A 43 6.17 2.97 3.90
CA ASP A 43 7.25 2.59 4.81
C ASP A 43 6.86 1.41 5.69
N GLU A 44 5.62 1.38 6.17
CA GLU A 44 5.10 0.23 6.90
C GLU A 44 5.07 -1.01 6.00
N LEU A 45 4.46 -0.93 4.81
CA LEU A 45 4.38 -2.06 3.88
C LEU A 45 5.76 -2.62 3.51
N VAL A 46 6.73 -1.79 3.15
CA VAL A 46 8.09 -2.26 2.79
C VAL A 46 8.92 -2.75 3.98
N SER A 47 8.51 -2.43 5.21
CA SER A 47 9.13 -2.99 6.43
C SER A 47 8.78 -4.49 6.60
N TRP A 48 7.71 -4.96 5.95
CA TRP A 48 7.29 -6.35 6.02
C TRP A 48 8.08 -7.25 5.06
N PRO A 49 8.61 -8.39 5.54
CA PRO A 49 9.46 -9.26 4.73
C PRO A 49 8.74 -9.86 3.52
N ALA A 50 7.41 -9.96 3.56
CA ALA A 50 6.59 -10.48 2.47
C ALA A 50 6.40 -9.49 1.31
N ILE A 51 6.83 -8.24 1.46
CA ILE A 51 6.64 -7.18 0.47
C ILE A 51 8.00 -6.81 -0.11
N VAL A 52 8.18 -7.06 -1.40
CA VAL A 52 9.37 -6.70 -2.17
C VAL A 52 9.37 -5.21 -2.50
N SER A 53 8.18 -4.65 -2.77
CA SER A 53 7.99 -3.24 -3.10
C SER A 53 6.54 -2.83 -2.84
N ALA A 54 6.33 -1.55 -2.54
CA ALA A 54 5.00 -0.96 -2.41
C ALA A 54 4.94 0.35 -3.21
N THR A 55 3.77 0.66 -3.75
CA THR A 55 3.44 1.93 -4.37
C THR A 55 2.08 2.36 -3.84
N VAL A 56 1.97 3.55 -3.28
CA VAL A 56 0.72 4.07 -2.73
C VAL A 56 0.19 5.17 -3.65
N ASP A 57 -1.09 5.12 -3.97
CA ASP A 57 -1.80 6.15 -4.75
C ASP A 57 -2.93 6.74 -3.90
N PRO A 58 -2.71 7.91 -3.28
CA PRO A 58 -3.73 8.60 -2.50
C PRO A 58 -4.93 9.09 -3.31
N GLN A 59 -4.76 9.35 -4.62
CA GLN A 59 -5.86 9.82 -5.47
C GLN A 59 -6.81 8.67 -5.81
N ALA A 60 -6.25 7.50 -6.11
CA ALA A 60 -7.01 6.27 -6.34
C ALA A 60 -7.46 5.60 -5.03
N GLN A 61 -6.94 6.03 -3.87
CA GLN A 61 -7.12 5.36 -2.57
C GLN A 61 -6.71 3.88 -2.64
N THR A 62 -5.58 3.60 -3.29
CA THR A 62 -5.07 2.23 -3.44
C THR A 62 -3.60 2.14 -3.09
N ALA A 63 -3.17 0.95 -2.65
CA ALA A 63 -1.76 0.61 -2.53
C ALA A 63 -1.49 -0.65 -3.36
N THR A 64 -0.51 -0.60 -4.24
CA THR A 64 -0.04 -1.76 -4.99
C THR A 64 1.20 -2.30 -4.31
N VAL A 65 1.19 -3.56 -3.91
CA VAL A 65 2.35 -4.26 -3.34
C VAL A 65 2.82 -5.35 -4.28
N ILE A 66 4.11 -5.56 -4.35
CA ILE A 66 4.72 -6.73 -5.00
C ILE A 66 5.09 -7.69 -3.87
N LEU A 67 4.50 -8.87 -3.89
CA LEU A 67 4.75 -9.89 -2.88
C LEU A 67 5.99 -10.72 -3.20
N ASP A 68 6.62 -11.20 -2.14
CA ASP A 68 7.55 -12.31 -2.25
C ASP A 68 6.75 -13.62 -2.41
N PRO A 69 6.96 -14.38 -3.50
CA PRO A 69 6.19 -15.60 -3.77
C PRO A 69 6.41 -16.70 -2.71
N ASP A 70 7.52 -16.65 -1.97
CA ASP A 70 7.79 -17.61 -0.89
C ASP A 70 7.07 -17.23 0.42
N MET A 71 6.41 -16.06 0.49
CA MET A 71 5.79 -15.50 1.70
C MET A 71 4.37 -14.95 1.50
N GLU A 72 3.64 -15.41 0.48
CA GLU A 72 2.26 -14.95 0.18
C GLU A 72 1.29 -15.02 1.37
N ASP A 73 1.44 -16.01 2.25
CA ASP A 73 0.59 -16.21 3.42
C ASP A 73 0.69 -15.05 4.45
N ARG A 74 1.73 -14.22 4.37
CA ARG A 74 1.97 -13.10 5.28
C ARG A 74 1.43 -11.76 4.77
N LEU A 75 0.82 -11.72 3.59
CA LEU A 75 0.15 -10.51 3.10
C LEU A 75 -0.92 -10.03 4.10
N THR A 76 -1.65 -10.94 4.73
CA THR A 76 -2.70 -10.57 5.69
C THR A 76 -2.13 -9.79 6.87
N ASP A 77 -0.96 -10.17 7.39
CA ASP A 77 -0.29 -9.43 8.47
C ASP A 77 0.09 -8.01 8.04
N ALA A 78 0.58 -7.86 6.80
CA ALA A 78 0.90 -6.55 6.22
C ALA A 78 -0.36 -5.68 5.97
N VAL A 79 -1.53 -6.29 5.76
CA VAL A 79 -2.79 -5.54 5.68
C VAL A 79 -3.24 -5.09 7.07
N GLU A 80 -3.08 -5.93 8.10
CA GLU A 80 -3.46 -5.57 9.47
C GLU A 80 -2.69 -4.35 9.99
N VAL A 81 -1.40 -4.22 9.70
CA VAL A 81 -0.66 -3.01 10.12
C VAL A 81 -1.15 -1.73 9.45
N VAL A 82 -1.61 -1.79 8.20
CA VAL A 82 -2.21 -0.63 7.53
C VAL A 82 -3.53 -0.26 8.19
N ARG A 83 -4.27 -1.24 8.75
CA ARG A 83 -5.44 -0.96 9.60
C ARG A 83 -5.03 -0.23 10.87
N ASP A 84 -3.97 -0.68 11.51
CA ASP A 84 -3.44 -0.10 12.76
C ASP A 84 -2.88 1.32 12.57
N LEU A 85 -2.43 1.68 11.36
CA LEU A 85 -2.05 3.06 10.99
C LEU A 85 -3.22 4.05 10.95
N GLY A 86 -4.46 3.55 10.98
CA GLY A 86 -5.68 4.37 10.93
C GLY A 86 -6.52 4.20 9.67
N PHE A 87 -6.23 3.19 8.85
CA PHE A 87 -7.03 2.83 7.66
C PHE A 87 -7.75 1.49 7.86
N PRO A 88 -8.71 1.39 8.81
CA PRO A 88 -9.31 0.11 9.22
C PRO A 88 -10.10 -0.60 8.11
N ALA A 89 -10.48 0.13 7.07
CA ALA A 89 -11.21 -0.39 5.92
C ALA A 89 -10.30 -0.95 4.81
N VAL A 90 -8.98 -1.07 5.04
CA VAL A 90 -8.08 -1.64 4.04
C VAL A 90 -8.42 -3.11 3.76
N GLU A 91 -8.45 -3.45 2.48
CA GLU A 91 -8.75 -4.79 1.99
C GLU A 91 -8.04 -5.10 0.66
N VAL A 92 -7.86 -6.38 0.37
CA VAL A 92 -7.30 -6.83 -0.91
C VAL A 92 -8.36 -6.68 -2.00
N LEU A 93 -8.13 -5.78 -2.96
CA LEU A 93 -9.04 -5.53 -4.06
C LEU A 93 -8.90 -6.57 -5.17
N ARG A 94 -7.66 -6.87 -5.60
CA ARG A 94 -7.35 -7.86 -6.63
C ARG A 94 -5.88 -8.28 -6.61
N ARG A 95 -5.61 -9.50 -7.07
CA ARG A 95 -4.27 -10.02 -7.38
C ARG A 95 -4.10 -10.11 -8.90
N ALA A 96 -2.91 -9.83 -9.41
CA ALA A 96 -2.59 -9.88 -10.85
C ALA A 96 -2.54 -11.31 -11.42
#